data_AF-A0A2R2IZ03-F1
#
_entry.id   AF-A0A2R2IZ03-F1
#
_cell.length_a   1.000
_cell.length_b   1.000
_cell.length_c   1.000
_cell.angle_alpha   90.00
_cell.angle_beta   90.00
_cell.angle_gamma   90.00
#
_symmetry.space_group_name_H-M   'P 1'
#
loop_
_entity.id
_entity.type
_entity.pdbx_description
1 polymer ?
#
loop_
_entity_poly.entity_id
_entity_poly.type
_entity_poly.pdbx_seq_one_letter_code
_entity_poly.pdbx_strand_id
1 'polypeptide(L)'
;MEQQLQAYQVGGNDIVAAYSQEGALAVLEELAGETGLALEDVSPIEEAELDVPVEDEDGAACPTIRQMLAELSEPAYLFGWD
;
A
#
# COMPACT_ATOMS: atom_id res chain seq x y z
N MET A 1 6.08 7.49 -20.72
CA MET A 1 5.40 6.43 -19.95
C MET A 1 4.94 7.10 -18.68
N GLU A 2 3.64 7.19 -18.48
CA GLU A 2 3.09 7.64 -17.20
C GLU A 2 3.37 6.53 -16.19
N GLN A 3 4.18 6.82 -15.17
CA GLN A 3 4.34 5.89 -14.04
C GLN A 3 3.02 5.96 -13.27
N GLN A 4 2.33 4.83 -13.18
CA GLN A 4 1.03 4.74 -12.53
C GLN A 4 1.24 4.15 -11.13
N LEU A 5 0.54 4.68 -10.13
CA LEU A 5 0.62 4.17 -8.77
C LEU A 5 0.06 2.74 -8.71
N GLN A 6 0.79 1.86 -8.05
CA GLN A 6 0.39 0.49 -7.76
C GLN A 6 0.41 0.30 -6.24
N ALA A 7 -0.46 -0.56 -5.74
CA ALA A 7 -0.43 -0.96 -4.34
C ALA A 7 0.54 -2.12 -4.13
N TYR A 8 1.31 -2.03 -3.06
CA TYR A 8 2.24 -3.06 -2.61
C TYR A 8 1.91 -3.39 -1.16
N GLN A 9 1.85 -4.67 -0.86
CA GLN A 9 1.95 -5.15 0.50
C GLN A 9 3.42 -5.15 0.90
N VAL A 10 3.72 -4.53 2.04
CA VAL A 10 5.05 -4.44 2.61
C VAL A 10 5.02 -5.12 3.98
N GLY A 11 5.90 -6.10 4.17
CA GLY A 11 5.87 -6.98 5.34
C GLY A 11 4.58 -7.82 5.40
N GLY A 12 4.08 -8.03 6.61
CA GLY A 12 2.85 -8.81 6.83
C GLY A 12 1.56 -8.01 6.74
N ASN A 13 1.65 -6.68 6.87
CA ASN A 13 0.56 -5.92 7.46
C ASN A 13 0.32 -4.55 6.80
N ASP A 14 1.28 -4.00 6.06
CA ASP A 14 1.20 -2.63 5.55
C ASP A 14 0.92 -2.59 4.05
N ILE A 15 0.05 -1.68 3.64
CA ILE A 15 -0.27 -1.42 2.24
C ILE A 15 0.19 -0.02 1.85
N VAL A 16 1.00 0.04 0.80
CA VAL A 16 1.65 1.26 0.32
C VAL A 16 1.40 1.45 -1.17
N ALA A 17 1.03 2.67 -1.57
CA ALA A 17 0.98 3.07 -2.96
C ALA A 17 2.34 3.61 -3.41
N ALA A 18 2.92 3.03 -4.46
CA ALA A 18 4.18 3.47 -5.02
C ALA A 18 4.28 3.18 -6.53
N TYR A 19 5.36 3.66 -7.16
CA TYR A 19 5.65 3.36 -8.57
C TYR A 19 6.49 2.09 -8.77
N SER A 20 7.10 1.57 -7.69
CA SER A 20 7.90 0.35 -7.68
C SER A 20 7.99 -0.21 -6.25
N GLN A 21 8.49 -1.44 -6.12
CA GLN A 21 8.70 -2.07 -4.81
C GLN A 21 9.73 -1.30 -3.96
N GLU A 22 10.81 -0.80 -4.57
CA GLU A 22 11.78 0.07 -3.90
C GLU A 22 11.13 1.36 -3.40
N GLY A 23 10.22 1.94 -4.19
CA GLY A 23 9.46 3.12 -3.79
C GLY A 23 8.54 2.84 -2.62
N ALA A 24 7.94 1.65 -2.56
CA ALA A 24 7.07 1.26 -1.45
C ALA A 24 7.84 1.17 -0.12
N LEU A 25 9.05 0.59 -0.13
CA LEU A 25 9.94 0.59 1.03
C LEU A 25 10.29 2.01 1.47
N ALA A 26 10.70 2.86 0.52
CA ALA A 26 11.07 4.24 0.84
C ALA A 26 9.91 5.03 1.46
N VAL A 27 8.69 4.86 0.94
CA VAL A 27 7.48 5.49 1.50
C VAL A 27 7.19 4.97 2.90
N LEU A 28 7.30 3.66 3.13
CA LEU A 28 7.07 3.08 4.44
C LEU A 28 8.12 3.56 5.47
N GLU A 29 9.40 3.56 5.08
CA GLU A 29 10.49 4.06 5.91
C GLU A 29 10.31 5.55 6.25
N GLU A 30 9.87 6.37 5.27
CA GLU A 30 9.70 7.81 5.46
C GLU A 30 8.45 8.15 6.30
N LEU A 31 7.32 7.51 6.01
CA LEU A 31 6.01 7.90 6.58
C LEU A 31 5.64 7.11 7.83
N ALA A 32 5.96 5.81 7.89
CA ALA A 32 5.66 4.95 9.03
C ALA A 32 6.86 4.79 9.97
N GLY A 33 8.09 5.05 9.50
CA GLY A 33 9.31 4.89 10.29
C GLY A 33 9.75 3.43 10.46
N GLU A 34 9.08 2.49 9.77
CA GLU A 34 9.43 1.08 9.74
C GLU A 34 10.69 0.87 8.92
N THR A 35 11.70 0.23 9.50
CA THR A 35 13.02 0.03 8.87
C THR A 35 13.47 -1.42 8.98
N GLY A 36 14.33 -1.85 8.05
CA GLY A 36 14.91 -3.20 8.07
C GLY A 36 14.14 -4.25 7.27
N LEU A 37 13.11 -3.84 6.53
CA LEU A 37 12.46 -4.65 5.52
C LEU A 37 13.27 -4.64 4.22
N ALA A 38 13.24 -5.76 3.51
CA ALA A 38 13.91 -5.94 2.23
C ALA A 38 12.89 -6.05 1.09
N LEU A 39 13.38 -6.04 -0.16
CA LEU A 39 12.50 -6.18 -1.32
C LEU A 39 11.74 -7.50 -1.36
N GLU A 40 12.23 -8.54 -0.69
CA GLU A 40 11.52 -9.82 -0.54
C GLU A 40 10.27 -9.71 0.34
N ASP A 41 10.23 -8.70 1.22
CA ASP A 41 9.07 -8.39 2.06
C ASP A 41 8.03 -7.53 1.31
N VAL A 42 8.30 -7.14 0.05
CA VAL A 42 7.39 -6.31 -0.73
C VAL A 42 6.78 -7.11 -1.86
N SER A 43 5.45 -7.26 -1.85
CA SER A 43 4.70 -7.95 -2.89
C SER A 43 3.68 -7.02 -3.53
N PRO A 44 3.60 -6.95 -4.87
CA PRO A 44 2.53 -6.21 -5.53
C PRO A 44 1.18 -6.84 -5.20
N ILE A 45 0.19 -6.00 -4.90
CA ILE A 45 -1.18 -6.47 -4.70
C ILE A 45 -1.79 -6.84 -6.05
N GLU A 46 -2.41 -8.02 -6.12
CA GLU A 46 -3.04 -8.47 -7.36
C GLU A 46 -4.31 -7.66 -7.67
N GLU A 47 -4.65 -7.51 -8.95
CA GLU A 47 -5.81 -6.74 -9.38
C GLU A 47 -7.13 -7.21 -8.73
N ALA A 48 -7.23 -8.52 -8.45
CA ALA A 48 -8.39 -9.12 -7.79
C ALA A 48 -8.55 -8.69 -6.33
N GLU A 49 -7.45 -8.31 -5.66
CA GLU A 49 -7.45 -7.88 -4.26
C GLU A 49 -7.72 -6.37 -4.12
N LEU A 50 -7.57 -5.59 -5.20
CA LEU A 50 -7.77 -4.15 -5.16
C LEU A 50 -9.21 -3.72 -4.86
N ASP A 51 -10.19 -4.59 -5.15
CA ASP A 51 -11.62 -4.34 -4.91
C ASP A 51 -12.15 -5.06 -3.67
N VAL A 52 -11.28 -5.71 -2.90
CA VAL A 52 -11.66 -6.35 -1.64
C VAL A 52 -12.02 -5.25 -0.63
N PRO A 53 -13.19 -5.36 0.06
CA PRO A 53 -13.56 -4.44 1.11
C PRO A 53 -12.52 -4.47 2.23
N VAL A 54 -12.08 -3.29 2.64
CA VAL A 54 -11.23 -3.11 3.80
C VAL A 54 -12.12 -2.67 4.95
N GLU A 55 -11.88 -3.19 6.15
CA GLU A 55 -12.56 -2.76 7.37
C GLU A 55 -11.51 -2.16 8.32
N ASP A 56 -11.88 -1.12 9.05
CA ASP A 56 -11.06 -0.59 10.13
C ASP A 56 -11.17 -1.45 11.42
N GLU A 57 -10.44 -1.05 12.46
CA GLU A 57 -10.44 -1.74 13.75
C GLU A 57 -11.82 -1.77 14.44
N ASP A 58 -12.72 -0.85 14.09
CA ASP A 58 -14.09 -0.78 14.58
C ASP A 58 -15.07 -1.61 13.71
N GLY A 59 -14.58 -2.24 12.64
CA GLY A 59 -15.38 -3.01 11.68
C GLY A 59 -16.18 -2.12 10.72
N ALA A 60 -15.82 -0.84 10.58
CA ALA A 60 -16.44 0.05 9.61
C ALA A 60 -15.80 -0.15 8.24
N ALA A 61 -16.63 -0.16 7.20
CA ALA A 61 -16.17 -0.32 5.83
C ALA A 61 -15.35 0.92 5.40
N CYS A 62 -14.11 0.68 4.98
CA CYS A 62 -13.22 1.64 4.35
C CYS A 62 -13.34 1.58 2.82
N PRO A 63 -12.86 2.62 2.11
CA PRO A 63 -12.67 2.54 0.66
C PRO A 63 -11.82 1.34 0.26
N THR A 64 -12.04 0.79 -0.94
CA THR A 64 -11.17 -0.27 -1.46
C THR A 64 -9.80 0.30 -1.85
N ILE A 65 -8.79 -0.56 -1.96
CA ILE A 65 -7.45 -0.14 -2.40
C ILE A 65 -7.51 0.56 -3.77
N ARG A 66 -8.35 0.07 -4.70
CA ARG A 66 -8.58 0.71 -6.00
C ARG A 66 -9.10 2.14 -5.86
N GLN A 67 -10.03 2.37 -4.93
CA GLN A 67 -10.60 3.69 -4.68
C GLN A 67 -9.55 4.62 -4.09
N MET A 68 -8.78 4.15 -3.09
CA MET A 68 -7.70 4.93 -2.48
C MET A 68 -6.64 5.32 -3.53
N LEU A 69 -6.20 4.38 -4.37
CA LEU A 69 -5.24 4.64 -5.44
C LEU A 69 -5.74 5.70 -6.45
N ALA A 70 -7.05 5.72 -6.73
CA ALA A 70 -7.63 6.69 -7.67
C ALA A 70 -7.65 8.13 -7.13
N GLU A 71 -7.58 8.31 -5.81
CA GLU A 71 -7.52 9.62 -5.16
C GLU A 71 -6.09 10.15 -5.02
N LEU A 72 -5.08 9.30 -5.24
CA LEU A 72 -3.68 9.65 -5.10
C LEU A 72 -3.05 10.12 -6.42
N SER A 73 -2.13 11.06 -6.30
CA SER A 73 -1.28 11.53 -7.41
C SER A 73 0.22 11.33 -7.13
N GLU A 74 0.56 10.90 -5.92
CA GLU A 74 1.92 10.65 -5.46
C GLU A 74 1.96 9.43 -4.53
N PRO A 75 3.13 8.77 -4.37
CA PRO A 75 3.28 7.63 -3.47
C PRO A 75 2.89 7.97 -2.03
N ALA A 76 2.18 7.07 -1.36
CA ALA A 76 1.66 7.29 -0.02
C ALA A 76 1.43 5.97 0.72
N TYR A 77 1.49 6.02 2.04
CA TYR A 77 0.97 4.96 2.90
C TYR A 77 -0.56 4.92 2.81
N LEU A 78 -1.15 3.74 2.57
CA LEU A 78 -2.60 3.59 2.46
C LEU A 78 -3.21 3.25 3.82
N PHE A 79 -2.87 2.08 4.35
CA PHE A 79 -3.32 1.56 5.63
C PHE A 79 -2.50 0.33 6.01
N GLY A 80 -2.62 -0.08 7.26
CA GLY A 80 -2.06 -1.32 7.76
C GLY A 80 -2.86 -1.82 8.96
N TRP A 81 -2.54 -3.03 9.39
CA TRP A 81 -3.18 -3.67 10.53
C TRP A 81 -2.12 -4.25 11.47
N ASP A 82 -2.46 -4.50 12.74
CA ASP A 82 -1.57 -5.12 13.73
C ASP A 82 -1.81 -6.64 13.84
#